data_AF-Q6AGY1-F1
#
_entry.id   AF-Q6AGY1-F1
#
_cell.length_a   1.000
_cell.length_b   1.000
_cell.length_c   1.000
_cell.angle_alpha   90.00
_cell.angle_beta   90.00
_cell.angle_gamma   90.00
#
_symmetry.space_group_name_H-M   'P 1'
#
loop_
_entity.id
_entity.type
_entity.pdbx_description
1 polymer ?
#
loop_
_entity_poly.entity_id
_entity_poly.type
_entity_poly.pdbx_seq_one_letter_code
_entity_poly.pdbx_strand_id
1 'polypeptide(L)'
;MRWSGQELTAETPAALSGLARLSAFVRSVRTPEFANITFHEILAKSALNRVPGGGGPMPFGWTVNPYRVCSHACVYCFARPTHSYLDLDQGKDFDQEIIVKVNVAEVLRKELARPSWGRHPVALGTNTDPYQRAEGRYALMPGIIDALASSGTPFSILTKGSLLRRDLDRLADAATRVPVDLALSIAVYDDELQQSVEPGTPTTKARLATVAAVRDRGLDCAVFLMPILPYLTDTRGNLDRALRQARDAGATSVLYSALHLNPGVKEWYYLWLGREHTELLPQYRAMYGRGTYAPKEYRRWLATRIKPLRTLRDSEGERRAFAGAAIAGEVPGVAGLMTLGVQPTLF
;
A
#
# COMPACT_ATOMS: atom_id res chain seq x y z
N MET A 1 35.75 1.91 -15.02
CA MET A 1 36.69 1.00 -14.33
C MET A 1 35.95 -0.27 -13.98
N ARG A 2 36.55 -1.41 -14.33
CA ARG A 2 36.03 -2.77 -14.16
C ARG A 2 35.91 -3.11 -12.67
N TRP A 3 34.73 -3.50 -12.23
CA TRP A 3 34.56 -4.20 -10.95
C TRP A 3 34.79 -5.69 -11.19
N SER A 4 36.07 -6.07 -11.17
CA SER A 4 36.55 -7.45 -11.12
C SER A 4 37.20 -7.64 -9.76
N GLY A 5 36.69 -8.58 -8.97
CA GLY A 5 37.37 -9.07 -7.77
C GLY A 5 36.59 -8.90 -6.47
N GLN A 6 35.44 -9.55 -6.33
CA GLN A 6 35.12 -10.25 -5.09
C GLN A 6 34.54 -11.61 -5.47
N GLU A 7 35.28 -12.66 -5.10
CA GLU A 7 34.99 -14.05 -5.36
C GLU A 7 33.65 -14.44 -4.75
N LEU A 8 32.92 -15.28 -5.49
CA LEU A 8 31.75 -16.02 -5.02
C LEU A 8 32.22 -17.04 -3.98
N THR A 9 32.29 -16.65 -2.71
CA THR A 9 32.46 -17.60 -1.61
C THR A 9 31.30 -17.49 -0.62
N ALA A 10 30.72 -18.67 -0.36
CA ALA A 10 29.60 -19.00 0.52
C ALA A 10 28.19 -18.89 -0.10
N GLU A 11 27.79 -19.97 -0.77
CA GLU A 11 26.39 -20.41 -0.75
C GLU A 11 25.91 -20.41 0.71
N THR A 12 25.05 -19.45 1.06
CA THR A 12 24.36 -19.50 2.34
C THR A 12 23.17 -20.43 2.15
N PRO A 13 23.01 -21.53 2.92
CA PRO A 13 21.86 -22.44 2.80
C PRO A 13 20.50 -21.81 3.17
N ALA A 14 20.46 -20.48 3.38
CA ALA A 14 19.32 -19.71 3.86
C ALA A 14 18.56 -18.97 2.76
N ALA A 15 18.90 -19.15 1.48
CA ALA A 15 18.04 -18.68 0.40
C ALA A 15 16.85 -19.63 0.26
N LEU A 16 15.63 -19.11 0.41
CA LEU A 16 14.40 -19.86 0.13
C LEU A 16 14.53 -20.55 -1.24
N SER A 17 14.25 -21.85 -1.28
CA SER A 17 14.54 -22.72 -2.43
C SER A 17 13.89 -22.26 -3.74
N GLY A 18 12.80 -21.50 -3.68
CA GLY A 18 12.14 -20.86 -4.83
C GLY A 18 12.84 -19.58 -5.32
N LEU A 19 13.45 -18.78 -4.44
CA LEU A 19 14.14 -17.53 -4.79
C LEU A 19 15.49 -17.79 -5.47
N ALA A 20 16.22 -18.81 -5.04
CA ALA A 20 17.48 -19.23 -5.66
C ALA A 20 17.32 -19.66 -7.14
N ARG A 21 16.09 -20.00 -7.56
CA ARG A 21 15.75 -20.34 -8.96
C ARG A 21 15.46 -19.11 -9.82
N LEU A 22 15.35 -17.93 -9.22
CA LEU A 22 15.19 -16.70 -9.99
C LEU A 22 16.55 -16.31 -10.59
N SER A 23 16.63 -16.33 -11.93
CA SER A 23 17.77 -15.77 -12.71
C SER A 23 18.17 -14.32 -12.34
N ALA A 24 17.36 -13.64 -11.54
CA ALA A 24 17.51 -12.27 -11.09
C ALA A 24 18.00 -12.14 -9.63
N PHE A 25 18.16 -13.23 -8.90
CA PHE A 25 18.59 -13.18 -7.49
C PHE A 25 20.03 -12.67 -7.38
N VAL A 26 20.25 -11.73 -6.46
CA VAL A 26 21.57 -11.14 -6.18
C VAL A 26 22.12 -11.72 -4.89
N ARG A 27 21.43 -11.51 -3.76
CA ARG A 27 21.85 -11.97 -2.44
C ARG A 27 20.72 -11.85 -1.41
N SER A 28 20.88 -12.54 -0.28
CA SER A 28 20.10 -12.32 0.94
C SER A 28 20.89 -11.50 1.95
N VAL A 29 20.26 -10.54 2.61
CA VAL A 29 20.87 -9.63 3.58
C VAL A 29 20.07 -9.65 4.87
N ARG A 30 20.72 -9.90 6.00
CA ARG A 30 20.18 -9.70 7.35
C ARG A 30 20.97 -8.59 8.04
N THR A 31 20.27 -7.71 8.74
CA THR A 31 20.89 -6.51 9.32
C THR A 31 20.40 -6.31 10.75
N PRO A 32 21.28 -5.98 11.72
CA PRO A 32 20.89 -5.83 13.12
C PRO A 32 19.73 -4.83 13.35
N GLU A 33 19.64 -3.77 12.54
CA GLU A 33 18.61 -2.72 12.66
C GLU A 33 17.20 -3.21 12.25
N PHE A 34 17.11 -4.39 11.64
CA PHE A 34 15.89 -5.02 11.16
C PHE A 34 15.80 -6.45 11.72
N ALA A 35 15.59 -6.53 13.04
CA ALA A 35 15.42 -7.81 13.72
C ALA A 35 14.33 -8.65 13.04
N ASN A 36 14.65 -9.93 12.80
CA ASN A 36 13.77 -10.92 12.17
C ASN A 36 13.32 -10.56 10.75
N ILE A 37 14.08 -9.75 10.01
CA ILE A 37 13.83 -9.51 8.59
C ILE A 37 15.04 -9.93 7.77
N THR A 38 14.79 -10.73 6.73
CA THR A 38 15.71 -11.04 5.65
C THR A 38 15.30 -10.25 4.41
N PHE A 39 16.23 -9.51 3.81
CA PHE A 39 16.04 -8.88 2.53
C PHE A 39 16.61 -9.76 1.41
N HIS A 40 15.83 -10.04 0.37
CA HIS A 40 16.30 -10.71 -0.84
C HIS A 40 16.41 -9.70 -1.97
N GLU A 41 17.64 -9.34 -2.31
CA GLU A 41 17.92 -8.39 -3.37
C GLU A 41 17.81 -9.10 -4.73
N ILE A 42 17.03 -8.52 -5.63
CA ILE A 42 16.83 -9.02 -6.99
C ILE A 42 17.00 -7.90 -8.03
N LEU A 43 17.38 -8.30 -9.25
CA LEU A 43 17.34 -7.44 -10.43
C LEU A 43 15.99 -7.59 -11.13
N ALA A 44 15.14 -6.56 -11.05
CA ALA A 44 13.90 -6.53 -11.78
C ALA A 44 14.14 -6.51 -13.30
N LYS A 45 13.33 -7.28 -14.04
CA LYS A 45 13.28 -7.20 -15.52
C LYS A 45 12.30 -6.12 -15.98
N SER A 46 11.28 -5.84 -15.18
CA SER A 46 10.32 -4.75 -15.38
C SER A 46 10.01 -3.98 -14.10
N ALA A 47 9.71 -2.69 -14.24
CA ALA A 47 9.29 -1.84 -13.13
C ALA A 47 7.79 -1.50 -13.21
N LEU A 48 7.31 -1.15 -14.41
CA LEU A 48 5.91 -0.85 -14.71
C LEU A 48 5.07 -2.12 -14.82
N ASN A 49 4.06 -2.23 -13.97
CA ASN A 49 3.10 -3.34 -14.00
C ASN A 49 1.76 -2.83 -14.50
N ARG A 50 1.25 -3.42 -15.59
CA ARG A 50 -0.07 -3.08 -16.12
C ARG A 50 -1.16 -3.69 -15.24
N VAL A 51 -2.12 -2.87 -14.84
CA VAL A 51 -3.30 -3.34 -14.11
C VAL A 51 -4.36 -3.79 -15.12
N PRO A 52 -4.76 -5.08 -15.12
CA PRO A 52 -5.82 -5.57 -16.01
C PRO A 52 -7.11 -4.76 -15.82
N GLY A 53 -7.75 -4.38 -16.93
CA GLY A 53 -8.98 -3.57 -16.89
C GLY A 53 -8.79 -2.08 -16.59
N GLY A 54 -7.56 -1.53 -16.70
CA GLY A 54 -7.29 -0.10 -16.52
C GLY A 54 -8.30 0.78 -17.28
N GLY A 55 -9.04 1.60 -16.52
CA GLY A 55 -10.23 2.33 -16.97
C GLY A 55 -11.57 1.82 -16.39
N GLY A 56 -11.56 0.71 -15.63
CA GLY A 56 -12.70 0.19 -14.88
C GLY A 56 -12.85 0.83 -13.48
N PRO A 57 -13.21 0.08 -12.41
CA PRO A 57 -13.38 0.63 -11.07
C PRO A 57 -12.09 1.17 -10.45
N MET A 58 -10.93 0.80 -11.02
CA MET A 58 -9.62 1.34 -10.64
C MET A 58 -9.23 2.47 -11.62
N PRO A 59 -9.08 3.70 -11.12
CA PRO A 59 -8.79 4.89 -11.93
C PRO A 59 -7.34 5.01 -12.43
N PHE A 60 -6.50 3.99 -12.21
CA PHE A 60 -5.13 3.91 -12.72
C PHE A 60 -4.90 2.62 -13.53
N GLY A 61 -4.03 2.70 -14.54
CA GLY A 61 -3.71 1.57 -15.43
C GLY A 61 -2.35 0.92 -15.17
N TRP A 62 -1.50 1.54 -14.35
CA TRP A 62 -0.11 1.13 -14.14
C TRP A 62 0.31 1.27 -12.69
N THR A 63 1.24 0.42 -12.25
CA THR A 63 1.81 0.48 -10.90
C THR A 63 3.31 0.23 -10.88
N VAL A 64 3.98 0.74 -9.85
CA VAL A 64 5.37 0.41 -9.53
C VAL A 64 5.42 -0.10 -8.09
N ASN A 65 5.98 -1.29 -7.91
CA ASN A 65 6.17 -1.91 -6.59
C ASN A 65 7.68 -2.16 -6.39
N PRO A 66 8.40 -1.29 -5.65
CA PRO A 66 9.83 -1.47 -5.40
C PRO A 66 10.15 -2.70 -4.54
N TYR A 67 9.17 -3.09 -3.73
CA TYR A 67 9.25 -4.23 -2.82
C TYR A 67 8.20 -5.28 -3.18
N ARG A 68 8.48 -6.55 -2.87
CA ARG A 68 7.45 -7.56 -2.63
C ARG A 68 7.51 -7.93 -1.16
N VAL A 69 6.38 -8.28 -0.57
CA VAL A 69 6.20 -8.33 0.89
C VAL A 69 6.29 -6.96 1.55
N CYS A 70 5.53 -6.80 2.63
CA CYS A 70 5.53 -5.59 3.43
C CYS A 70 5.67 -5.91 4.92
N SER A 71 6.69 -5.32 5.55
CA SER A 71 6.96 -5.40 6.99
C SER A 71 5.87 -4.78 7.88
N HIS A 72 4.85 -4.15 7.30
CA HIS A 72 3.71 -3.63 8.04
C HIS A 72 2.84 -4.72 8.69
N ALA A 73 2.91 -5.96 8.18
CA ALA A 73 2.28 -7.14 8.77
C ALA A 73 0.77 -6.98 9.08
N CYS A 74 0.04 -6.21 8.28
CA CYS A 74 -1.39 -5.98 8.52
C CYS A 74 -2.18 -7.29 8.43
N VAL A 75 -2.97 -7.61 9.46
CA VAL A 75 -3.70 -8.90 9.53
C VAL A 75 -4.77 -9.03 8.44
N TYR A 76 -5.25 -7.90 7.91
CA TYR A 76 -6.25 -7.82 6.83
C TYR A 76 -5.63 -7.62 5.43
N CYS A 77 -4.31 -7.68 5.28
CA CYS A 77 -3.62 -7.30 4.04
C CYS A 77 -4.10 -8.11 2.83
N PHE A 78 -4.79 -7.45 1.88
CA PHE A 78 -5.31 -8.11 0.69
C PHE A 78 -4.22 -8.61 -0.26
N ALA A 79 -3.01 -8.06 -0.17
CA ALA A 79 -1.86 -8.48 -0.95
C ALA A 79 -1.26 -9.80 -0.46
N ARG A 80 -1.72 -10.33 0.69
CA ARG A 80 -1.16 -11.56 1.29
C ARG A 80 -1.12 -12.75 0.34
N PRO A 81 -2.18 -13.05 -0.44
CA PRO A 81 -2.16 -14.16 -1.38
C PRO A 81 -1.17 -13.99 -2.54
N THR A 82 -0.70 -12.76 -2.85
CA THR A 82 0.27 -12.54 -3.94
C THR A 82 1.66 -13.11 -3.65
N HIS A 83 1.89 -13.61 -2.43
CA HIS A 83 3.16 -14.18 -2.01
C HIS A 83 3.18 -15.71 -2.04
N SER A 84 2.04 -16.40 -2.19
CA SER A 84 2.02 -17.86 -2.42
C SER A 84 2.76 -18.25 -3.71
N TYR A 85 2.83 -17.34 -4.68
CA TYR A 85 3.61 -17.48 -5.91
C TYR A 85 5.14 -17.42 -5.72
N LEU A 86 5.62 -17.12 -4.51
CA LEU A 86 7.05 -17.05 -4.17
C LEU A 86 7.53 -18.28 -3.40
N ASP A 87 6.68 -19.31 -3.26
CA ASP A 87 6.88 -20.44 -2.33
C ASP A 87 7.12 -19.99 -0.88
N LEU A 88 6.64 -18.79 -0.52
CA LEU A 88 6.68 -18.25 0.84
C LEU A 88 5.50 -18.78 1.65
N ASP A 89 5.74 -19.15 2.90
CA ASP A 89 4.65 -19.42 3.84
C ASP A 89 3.80 -18.16 3.99
N GLN A 90 2.48 -18.31 3.83
CA GLN A 90 1.52 -17.23 4.01
C GLN A 90 1.33 -16.87 5.50
N GLY A 91 1.99 -17.60 6.40
CA GLY A 91 1.98 -17.43 7.84
C GLY A 91 3.11 -16.60 8.43
N LYS A 92 3.98 -17.21 9.24
CA LYS A 92 4.88 -16.47 10.16
C LYS A 92 6.06 -15.80 9.45
N ASP A 93 6.45 -16.30 8.28
CA ASP A 93 7.55 -15.75 7.49
C ASP A 93 7.09 -14.66 6.50
N PHE A 94 5.77 -14.41 6.45
CA PHE A 94 5.12 -13.55 5.47
C PHE A 94 5.64 -12.12 5.46
N ASP A 95 5.95 -11.54 6.61
CA ASP A 95 6.39 -10.16 6.80
C ASP A 95 7.89 -10.03 7.08
N GLN A 96 8.60 -11.17 7.09
CA GLN A 96 10.01 -11.27 7.46
C GLN A 96 10.93 -11.43 6.24
N GLU A 97 10.45 -11.97 5.12
CA GLU A 97 11.25 -12.21 3.91
C GLU A 97 10.90 -11.19 2.81
N ILE A 98 11.58 -10.03 2.80
CA ILE A 98 11.27 -8.91 1.91
C ILE A 98 12.08 -8.98 0.62
N ILE A 99 11.42 -9.03 -0.53
CA ILE A 99 12.10 -8.96 -1.83
C ILE A 99 12.28 -7.52 -2.24
N VAL A 100 13.51 -7.17 -2.61
CA VAL A 100 13.91 -5.81 -2.95
C VAL A 100 14.39 -5.73 -4.39
N LYS A 101 13.70 -4.93 -5.22
CA LYS A 101 14.10 -4.69 -6.61
C LYS A 101 15.17 -3.60 -6.66
N VAL A 102 16.43 -3.95 -6.44
CA VAL A 102 17.52 -2.97 -6.22
C VAL A 102 17.81 -2.07 -7.44
N ASN A 103 17.48 -2.52 -8.65
CA ASN A 103 17.64 -1.77 -9.90
C ASN A 103 16.35 -1.09 -10.39
N VAL A 104 15.27 -1.04 -9.59
CA VAL A 104 13.94 -0.61 -10.04
C VAL A 104 13.93 0.78 -10.68
N ALA A 105 14.68 1.74 -10.15
CA ALA A 105 14.74 3.09 -10.70
C ALA A 105 15.42 3.13 -12.08
N GLU A 106 16.46 2.32 -12.31
CA GLU A 106 17.10 2.22 -13.63
C GLU A 106 16.20 1.60 -14.68
N VAL A 107 15.52 0.51 -14.32
CA VAL A 107 14.56 -0.17 -15.20
C VAL A 107 13.41 0.77 -15.53
N LEU A 108 12.86 1.44 -14.52
CA LEU A 108 11.77 2.40 -14.69
C LEU A 108 12.17 3.54 -15.64
N ARG A 109 13.35 4.14 -15.49
CA ARG A 109 13.83 5.19 -16.42
C ARG A 109 13.89 4.70 -17.87
N LYS A 110 14.37 3.47 -18.10
CA LYS A 110 14.44 2.87 -19.44
C LYS A 110 13.05 2.65 -20.02
N GLU A 111 12.10 2.16 -19.22
CA GLU A 111 10.73 1.91 -19.66
C GLU A 111 9.98 3.21 -19.98
N LEU A 112 10.12 4.24 -19.15
CA LEU A 112 9.48 5.55 -19.33
C LEU A 112 10.06 6.35 -20.51
N ALA A 113 11.31 6.10 -20.89
CA ALA A 113 11.96 6.74 -22.04
C ALA A 113 11.53 6.16 -23.40
N ARG A 114 10.76 5.06 -23.42
CA ARG A 114 10.30 4.45 -24.67
C ARG A 114 9.35 5.41 -25.39
N PRO A 115 9.48 5.61 -26.72
CA PRO A 115 8.55 6.44 -27.49
C PRO A 115 7.09 5.98 -27.40
N SER A 116 6.87 4.69 -27.11
CA SER A 116 5.54 4.11 -26.90
C SER A 116 4.90 4.44 -25.56
N TRP A 117 5.62 5.05 -24.62
CA TRP A 117 5.10 5.35 -23.30
C TRP A 117 4.16 6.56 -23.33
N GLY A 118 2.86 6.30 -23.12
CA GLY A 118 1.81 7.31 -23.18
C GLY A 118 1.67 8.19 -21.93
N ARG A 119 2.65 8.16 -21.00
CA ARG A 119 2.63 8.94 -19.74
C ARG A 119 1.35 8.70 -18.92
N HIS A 120 0.89 7.45 -18.90
CA HIS A 120 -0.29 7.06 -18.12
C HIS A 120 -0.02 7.23 -16.61
N PRO A 121 -1.03 7.58 -15.80
CA PRO A 121 -0.88 7.66 -14.35
C PRO A 121 -0.38 6.34 -13.75
N VAL A 122 0.64 6.45 -12.89
CA VAL A 122 1.28 5.32 -12.19
C VAL A 122 0.97 5.37 -10.70
N ALA A 123 0.43 4.29 -10.15
CA ALA A 123 0.13 4.18 -8.72
C ALA A 123 1.20 3.38 -7.96
N LEU A 124 1.63 3.92 -6.82
CA LEU A 124 2.49 3.26 -5.83
C LEU A 124 1.68 3.04 -4.55
N GLY A 125 2.01 1.99 -3.79
CA GLY A 125 1.25 1.65 -2.58
C GLY A 125 0.05 0.75 -2.82
N THR A 126 0.00 0.08 -3.96
CA THR A 126 -1.12 -0.79 -4.34
C THR A 126 -0.95 -2.20 -3.80
N ASN A 127 0.18 -2.85 -4.00
CA ASN A 127 0.42 -4.21 -3.50
C ASN A 127 1.36 -4.25 -2.29
N THR A 128 2.37 -3.37 -2.28
CA THR A 128 3.31 -3.19 -1.17
C THR A 128 3.44 -1.72 -0.84
N ASP A 129 3.83 -1.44 0.40
CA ASP A 129 4.01 -0.06 0.83
C ASP A 129 5.38 0.48 0.38
N PRO A 130 5.44 1.60 -0.38
CA PRO A 130 6.68 2.18 -0.87
C PRO A 130 7.55 2.80 0.24
N TYR A 131 6.96 3.15 1.38
CA TYR A 131 7.64 3.78 2.52
C TYR A 131 7.59 2.90 3.78
N GLN A 132 7.52 1.58 3.61
CA GLN A 132 7.78 0.63 4.70
C GLN A 132 9.22 0.78 5.23
N ARG A 133 9.52 0.17 6.38
CA ARG A 133 10.84 0.30 7.02
C ARG A 133 12.02 0.01 6.09
N ALA A 134 11.89 -0.95 5.17
CA ALA A 134 12.90 -1.29 4.17
C ALA A 134 13.40 -0.08 3.36
N GLU A 135 12.52 0.88 3.06
CA GLU A 135 12.85 2.09 2.31
C GLU A 135 13.82 3.02 3.07
N GLY A 136 13.90 2.89 4.40
CA GLY A 136 14.90 3.60 5.20
C GLY A 136 16.33 3.14 4.94
N ARG A 137 16.49 1.87 4.51
CA ARG A 137 17.79 1.27 4.14
C ARG A 137 18.09 1.44 2.66
N TYR A 138 17.13 1.11 1.81
CA TYR A 138 17.36 0.97 0.37
C TYR A 138 17.20 2.28 -0.40
N ALA A 139 16.42 3.23 0.12
CA ALA A 139 16.21 4.54 -0.49
C ALA A 139 15.89 4.47 -2.00
N LEU A 140 14.94 3.61 -2.40
CA LEU A 140 14.57 3.40 -3.81
C LEU A 140 13.60 4.48 -4.30
N MET A 141 12.78 5.04 -3.41
CA MET A 141 11.76 6.03 -3.75
C MET A 141 12.30 7.32 -4.37
N PRO A 142 13.42 7.92 -3.90
CA PRO A 142 14.06 9.06 -4.55
C PRO A 142 14.22 8.89 -6.07
N GLY A 143 14.84 7.79 -6.50
CA GLY A 143 15.08 7.52 -7.92
C GLY A 143 13.79 7.21 -8.70
N ILE A 144 12.78 6.63 -8.05
CA ILE A 144 11.47 6.37 -8.66
C ILE A 144 10.71 7.68 -8.89
N ILE A 145 10.69 8.57 -7.90
CA ILE A 145 10.05 9.89 -8.00
C ILE A 145 10.70 10.69 -9.12
N ASP A 146 12.03 10.73 -9.15
CA ASP A 146 12.78 11.47 -10.17
C ASP A 146 12.51 10.91 -11.58
N ALA A 147 12.44 9.58 -11.74
CA ALA A 147 12.13 8.94 -13.01
C ALA A 147 10.71 9.29 -13.52
N LEU A 148 9.71 9.23 -12.64
CA LEU A 148 8.32 9.56 -12.99
C LEU A 148 8.18 11.04 -13.34
N ALA A 149 8.70 11.94 -12.49
CA ALA A 149 8.61 13.38 -12.71
C ALA A 149 9.36 13.83 -13.98
N SER A 150 10.60 13.37 -14.19
CA SER A 150 11.41 13.76 -15.36
C SER A 150 10.85 13.23 -16.69
N SER A 151 10.16 12.09 -16.68
CA SER A 151 9.46 11.57 -17.85
C SER A 151 8.13 12.28 -18.14
N GLY A 152 7.69 13.17 -17.25
CA GLY A 152 6.38 13.82 -17.31
C GLY A 152 5.21 12.85 -17.05
N THR A 153 5.44 11.78 -16.29
CA THR A 153 4.44 10.77 -15.95
C THR A 153 3.75 11.14 -14.63
N PRO A 154 2.42 11.36 -14.61
CA PRO A 154 1.67 11.56 -13.38
C PRO A 154 1.73 10.34 -12.47
N PHE A 155 1.70 10.55 -11.15
CA PHE A 155 1.73 9.43 -10.23
C PHE A 155 1.01 9.69 -8.90
N SER A 156 0.61 8.61 -8.25
CA SER A 156 0.01 8.65 -6.92
C SER A 156 0.76 7.76 -5.94
N ILE A 157 0.90 8.19 -4.69
CA ILE A 157 1.50 7.42 -3.60
C ILE A 157 0.46 7.21 -2.50
N LEU A 158 0.11 5.95 -2.25
CA LEU A 158 -0.60 5.53 -1.05
C LEU A 158 0.40 4.88 -0.08
N THR A 159 0.39 5.26 1.19
CA THR A 159 1.29 4.65 2.18
C THR A 159 0.68 4.66 3.59
N LYS A 160 1.16 3.77 4.46
CA LYS A 160 1.02 3.84 5.92
C LYS A 160 2.31 4.35 6.59
N GLY A 161 3.42 4.44 5.85
CA GLY A 161 4.75 4.76 6.36
C GLY A 161 4.97 6.26 6.55
N SER A 162 5.52 6.63 7.71
CA SER A 162 5.89 8.02 8.02
C SER A 162 7.21 8.46 7.36
N LEU A 163 7.93 7.52 6.73
CA LEU A 163 9.17 7.81 6.02
C LEU A 163 8.93 8.66 4.76
N LEU A 164 7.69 8.75 4.27
CA LEU A 164 7.27 9.71 3.25
C LEU A 164 7.80 11.13 3.53
N ARG A 165 7.88 11.53 4.81
CA ARG A 165 8.40 12.83 5.24
C ARG A 165 9.79 13.15 4.70
N ARG A 166 10.65 12.15 4.50
CA ARG A 166 12.01 12.31 3.95
C ARG A 166 11.98 12.92 2.55
N ASP A 167 11.00 12.56 1.75
CA ASP A 167 10.96 12.89 0.33
C ASP A 167 9.95 13.99 -0.01
N LEU A 168 9.37 14.69 0.99
CA LEU A 168 8.34 15.71 0.75
C LEU A 168 8.83 16.88 -0.09
N ASP A 169 10.06 17.36 0.12
CA ASP A 169 10.60 18.46 -0.68
C ASP A 169 10.82 18.02 -2.15
N ARG A 170 11.21 16.75 -2.36
CA ARG A 170 11.29 16.15 -3.71
C ARG A 170 9.91 15.98 -4.35
N LEU A 171 8.91 15.57 -3.57
CA LEU A 171 7.53 15.44 -4.04
C LEU A 171 6.91 16.81 -4.38
N ALA A 172 7.24 17.84 -3.61
CA ALA A 172 6.84 19.22 -3.89
C ALA A 172 7.44 19.71 -5.22
N ASP A 173 8.73 19.47 -5.45
CA ASP A 173 9.37 19.75 -6.73
C ASP A 173 8.75 18.94 -7.89
N ALA A 174 8.50 17.64 -7.70
CA ALA A 174 7.85 16.80 -8.70
C ALA A 174 6.45 17.32 -9.06
N ALA A 175 5.68 17.80 -8.07
CA ALA A 175 4.34 18.35 -8.27
C ALA A 175 4.31 19.63 -9.12
N THR A 176 5.44 20.32 -9.29
CA THR A 176 5.55 21.46 -10.23
C THR A 176 5.61 21.02 -11.69
N ARG A 177 5.95 19.74 -11.94
CA ARG A 177 6.18 19.19 -13.28
C ARG A 177 5.08 18.24 -13.75
N VAL A 178 4.53 17.45 -12.81
CA VAL A 178 3.49 16.45 -13.08
C VAL A 178 2.44 16.47 -11.98
N PRO A 179 1.20 16.02 -12.25
CA PRO A 179 0.25 15.74 -11.18
C PRO A 179 0.81 14.68 -10.22
N VAL A 180 0.82 15.01 -8.94
CA VAL A 180 1.24 14.13 -7.84
C VAL A 180 0.13 14.05 -6.81
N ASP A 181 -0.30 12.83 -6.54
CA ASP A 181 -1.43 12.53 -5.68
C ASP A 181 -0.93 11.78 -4.43
N LEU A 182 -1.12 12.34 -3.23
CA LEU A 182 -0.64 11.73 -1.99
C LEU A 182 -1.79 11.27 -1.10
N ALA A 183 -1.64 10.07 -0.52
CA ALA A 183 -2.62 9.50 0.39
C ALA A 183 -1.95 8.74 1.55
N LEU A 184 -2.47 8.94 2.76
CA LEU A 184 -2.11 8.17 3.95
C LEU A 184 -3.24 7.22 4.34
N SER A 185 -2.94 5.94 4.50
CA SER A 185 -3.88 4.95 5.02
C SER A 185 -3.87 4.95 6.54
N ILE A 186 -4.98 5.38 7.13
CA ILE A 186 -5.19 5.48 8.58
C ILE A 186 -6.54 4.85 8.89
N ALA A 187 -6.54 3.54 9.16
CA ALA A 187 -7.75 2.75 9.31
C ALA A 187 -8.30 2.75 10.75
N VAL A 188 -7.40 2.82 11.75
CA VAL A 188 -7.73 2.60 13.16
C VAL A 188 -7.21 3.76 14.00
N TYR A 189 -8.07 4.34 14.82
CA TYR A 189 -7.79 5.53 15.66
C TYR A 189 -7.77 5.20 17.16
N ASP A 190 -7.65 3.91 17.45
CA ASP A 190 -7.45 3.33 18.77
C ASP A 190 -6.07 2.67 18.77
N ASP A 191 -5.18 3.09 19.67
CA ASP A 191 -3.76 2.71 19.60
C ASP A 191 -3.55 1.22 19.87
N GLU A 192 -4.30 0.63 20.81
CA GLU A 192 -4.20 -0.80 21.14
C GLU A 192 -4.69 -1.67 19.98
N LEU A 193 -5.87 -1.37 19.44
CA LEU A 193 -6.40 -2.08 18.28
C LEU A 193 -5.48 -1.90 17.06
N GLN A 194 -4.92 -0.71 16.86
CA GLN A 194 -4.00 -0.42 15.76
C GLN A 194 -2.73 -1.27 15.85
N GLN A 195 -2.13 -1.38 17.03
CA GLN A 195 -0.96 -2.25 17.23
C GLN A 195 -1.30 -3.73 17.07
N SER A 196 -2.50 -4.15 17.45
CA SER A 196 -2.96 -5.53 17.26
C SER A 196 -3.18 -5.90 15.79
N VAL A 197 -3.73 -4.97 14.99
CA VAL A 197 -4.16 -5.23 13.60
C VAL A 197 -3.13 -4.81 12.53
N GLU A 198 -2.26 -3.84 12.85
CA GLU A 198 -1.23 -3.27 11.98
C GLU A 198 0.14 -3.13 12.70
N PRO A 199 0.69 -4.19 13.30
CA PRO A 199 1.81 -4.11 14.25
C PRO A 199 3.10 -3.51 13.67
N GLY A 200 3.33 -3.67 12.36
CA GLY A 200 4.53 -3.14 11.71
C GLY A 200 4.41 -1.70 11.22
N THR A 201 3.24 -1.06 11.39
CA THR A 201 2.98 0.29 10.88
C THR A 201 3.25 1.38 11.92
N PRO A 202 3.60 2.61 11.50
CA PRO A 202 3.65 3.75 12.41
C PRO A 202 2.29 3.99 13.10
N THR A 203 2.34 4.50 14.33
CA THR A 203 1.15 4.85 15.10
C THR A 203 0.24 5.81 14.35
N THR A 204 -1.04 5.83 14.69
CA THR A 204 -2.01 6.75 14.09
C THR A 204 -1.59 8.21 14.26
N LYS A 205 -1.06 8.58 15.43
CA LYS A 205 -0.45 9.89 15.67
C LYS A 205 0.68 10.21 14.69
N ALA A 206 1.59 9.26 14.43
CA ALA A 206 2.71 9.46 13.50
C ALA A 206 2.24 9.62 12.05
N ARG A 207 1.19 8.88 11.65
CA ARG A 207 0.57 9.00 10.32
C ARG A 207 -0.16 10.32 10.15
N LEU A 208 -0.92 10.79 11.14
CA LEU A 208 -1.54 12.12 11.13
C LEU A 208 -0.49 13.25 11.08
N ALA A 209 0.60 13.14 11.83
CA ALA A 209 1.72 14.07 11.72
C ALA A 209 2.37 14.07 10.33
N THR A 210 2.31 12.95 9.61
CA THR A 210 2.76 12.87 8.22
C THR A 210 1.80 13.60 7.28
N VAL A 211 0.48 13.49 7.49
CA VAL A 211 -0.52 14.29 6.76
C VAL A 211 -0.25 15.78 6.96
N ALA A 212 -0.06 16.23 8.20
CA ALA A 212 0.26 17.63 8.49
C ALA A 212 1.53 18.10 7.75
N ALA A 213 2.60 17.30 7.81
CA ALA A 213 3.84 17.62 7.10
C ALA A 213 3.67 17.70 5.57
N VAL A 214 2.82 16.87 4.97
CA VAL A 214 2.48 16.98 3.54
C VAL A 214 1.80 18.33 3.27
N ARG A 215 0.85 18.74 4.12
CA ARG A 215 0.13 20.01 3.99
C ARG A 215 1.02 21.23 4.20
N ASP A 216 2.01 21.17 5.09
CA ASP A 216 2.99 22.23 5.31
C ASP A 216 3.85 22.50 4.07
N ARG A 217 3.87 21.57 3.10
CA ARG A 217 4.55 21.73 1.80
C ARG A 217 3.61 22.20 0.68
N GLY A 218 2.35 22.53 1.01
CA GLY A 218 1.34 22.94 0.06
C GLY A 218 0.79 21.81 -0.81
N LEU A 219 1.08 20.54 -0.48
CA LEU A 219 0.65 19.37 -1.24
C LEU A 219 -0.66 18.82 -0.71
N ASP A 220 -1.57 18.41 -1.59
CA ASP A 220 -2.82 17.73 -1.21
C ASP A 220 -2.55 16.34 -0.64
N CYS A 221 -3.29 15.98 0.42
CA CYS A 221 -3.14 14.71 1.09
C CYS A 221 -4.52 14.13 1.44
N ALA A 222 -4.88 13.04 0.77
CA ALA A 222 -6.04 12.25 1.14
C ALA A 222 -5.74 11.36 2.36
N VAL A 223 -6.78 11.05 3.14
CA VAL A 223 -6.73 9.99 4.15
C VAL A 223 -7.63 8.83 3.72
N PHE A 224 -7.06 7.64 3.69
CA PHE A 224 -7.78 6.40 3.38
C PHE A 224 -8.18 5.76 4.71
N LEU A 225 -9.41 6.05 5.15
CA LEU A 225 -10.09 5.40 6.27
C LEU A 225 -10.61 4.02 5.82
N MET A 226 -9.67 3.13 5.51
CA MET A 226 -9.97 1.77 5.08
C MET A 226 -8.86 0.80 5.47
N PRO A 227 -9.22 -0.40 5.97
CA PRO A 227 -10.59 -0.88 6.13
C PRO A 227 -11.28 -0.33 7.38
N ILE A 228 -12.57 -0.03 7.27
CA ILE A 228 -13.46 0.06 8.42
C ILE A 228 -13.81 -1.38 8.84
N LEU A 229 -13.47 -1.73 10.08
CA LEU A 229 -13.61 -3.05 10.66
C LEU A 229 -14.98 -3.15 11.34
N PRO A 230 -15.91 -4.00 10.85
CA PRO A 230 -17.23 -4.15 11.45
C PRO A 230 -17.16 -4.47 12.94
N TYR A 231 -18.02 -3.85 13.75
CA TYR A 231 -18.06 -3.94 15.21
C TYR A 231 -16.84 -3.41 15.98
N LEU A 232 -15.71 -3.13 15.32
CA LEU A 232 -14.48 -2.66 15.95
C LEU A 232 -14.26 -1.16 15.72
N THR A 233 -14.40 -0.69 14.48
CA THR A 233 -14.13 0.73 14.12
C THR A 233 -15.32 1.45 13.47
N ASP A 234 -16.49 0.83 13.43
CA ASP A 234 -17.69 1.29 12.71
C ASP A 234 -18.75 1.99 13.60
N THR A 235 -18.48 2.14 14.90
CA THR A 235 -19.35 2.94 15.78
C THR A 235 -19.35 4.41 15.34
N ARG A 236 -20.45 5.14 15.60
CA ARG A 236 -20.53 6.58 15.26
C ARG A 236 -19.38 7.36 15.90
N GLY A 237 -19.07 7.08 17.16
CA GLY A 237 -17.98 7.76 17.88
C GLY A 237 -16.61 7.50 17.25
N ASN A 238 -16.34 6.26 16.83
CA ASN A 238 -15.08 5.92 16.14
C ASN A 238 -14.95 6.63 14.79
N LEU A 239 -15.99 6.60 13.96
CA LEU A 239 -15.98 7.24 12.64
C LEU A 239 -15.84 8.77 12.75
N ASP A 240 -16.55 9.36 13.69
CA ASP A 240 -16.53 10.80 13.96
C ASP A 240 -15.18 11.26 14.54
N ARG A 241 -14.58 10.49 15.45
CA ARG A 241 -13.19 10.69 15.92
C ARG A 241 -12.20 10.64 14.77
N ALA A 242 -12.29 9.61 13.92
CA ALA A 242 -11.39 9.44 12.77
C ALA A 242 -11.46 10.63 11.79
N LEU A 243 -12.67 11.05 11.43
CA LEU A 243 -12.89 12.14 10.49
C LEU A 243 -12.43 13.49 11.06
N ARG A 244 -12.68 13.76 12.34
CA ARG A 244 -12.13 14.96 13.01
C ARG A 244 -10.61 14.96 12.98
N GLN A 245 -9.97 13.88 13.43
CA GLN A 245 -8.51 13.88 13.54
C GLN A 245 -7.83 13.97 12.18
N ALA A 246 -8.41 13.35 11.14
CA ALA A 246 -7.95 13.55 9.77
C ALA A 246 -8.08 15.01 9.32
N ARG A 247 -9.22 15.66 9.60
CA ARG A 247 -9.43 17.10 9.32
C ARG A 247 -8.41 17.97 10.04
N ASP A 248 -8.24 17.73 11.34
CA ASP A 248 -7.40 18.57 12.20
C ASP A 248 -5.92 18.43 11.83
N ALA A 249 -5.52 17.29 11.25
CA ALA A 249 -4.22 17.09 10.61
C ALA A 249 -4.08 17.72 9.21
N GLY A 250 -5.15 18.30 8.66
CA GLY A 250 -5.16 18.99 7.38
C GLY A 250 -5.49 18.12 6.16
N ALA A 251 -6.02 16.91 6.34
CA ALA A 251 -6.41 16.06 5.21
C ALA A 251 -7.36 16.80 4.25
N THR A 252 -7.08 16.72 2.95
CA THR A 252 -7.87 17.40 1.91
C THR A 252 -9.10 16.61 1.48
N SER A 253 -9.05 15.29 1.65
CA SER A 253 -10.18 14.41 1.44
C SER A 253 -10.07 13.16 2.30
N VAL A 254 -11.19 12.49 2.53
CA VAL A 254 -11.23 11.18 3.19
C VAL A 254 -11.97 10.19 2.29
N LEU A 255 -11.31 9.09 1.98
CA LEU A 255 -11.91 7.94 1.30
C LEU A 255 -12.11 6.83 2.32
N TYR A 256 -13.19 6.07 2.19
CA TYR A 256 -13.50 4.99 3.11
C TYR A 256 -13.99 3.75 2.38
N SER A 257 -13.76 2.60 3.00
CA SER A 257 -14.31 1.32 2.55
C SER A 257 -14.36 0.35 3.72
N ALA A 258 -15.36 -0.53 3.71
CA ALA A 258 -15.47 -1.62 4.66
C ALA A 258 -14.35 -2.65 4.44
N LEU A 259 -14.04 -3.40 5.48
CA LEU A 259 -13.13 -4.54 5.41
C LEU A 259 -13.51 -5.49 4.25
N HIS A 260 -12.46 -5.89 3.52
CA HIS A 260 -12.51 -6.84 2.43
C HIS A 260 -11.63 -8.05 2.79
N LEU A 261 -12.22 -9.25 2.80
CA LEU A 261 -11.56 -10.49 3.20
C LEU A 261 -11.56 -11.49 2.03
N ASN A 262 -10.54 -11.39 1.19
CA ASN A 262 -10.27 -12.38 0.15
C ASN A 262 -9.95 -13.77 0.74
N PRO A 263 -10.18 -14.85 -0.03
CA PRO A 263 -9.61 -16.16 0.30
C PRO A 263 -8.10 -16.03 0.50
N GLY A 264 -7.55 -16.73 1.50
CA GLY A 264 -6.16 -16.62 1.91
C GLY A 264 -5.88 -15.47 2.89
N VAL A 265 -6.71 -14.43 2.95
CA VAL A 265 -6.62 -13.34 3.95
C VAL A 265 -7.58 -13.61 5.09
N LYS A 266 -8.77 -14.11 4.75
CA LYS A 266 -9.88 -14.38 5.67
C LYS A 266 -9.49 -15.34 6.79
N GLU A 267 -8.73 -16.37 6.47
CA GLU A 267 -8.27 -17.40 7.41
C GLU A 267 -7.34 -16.77 8.46
N TRP A 268 -6.39 -15.95 8.03
CA TRP A 268 -5.50 -15.20 8.93
C TRP A 268 -6.25 -14.19 9.78
N TYR A 269 -7.20 -13.48 9.17
CA TYR A 269 -8.04 -12.54 9.90
C TYR A 269 -8.88 -13.25 10.97
N TYR A 270 -9.44 -14.43 10.69
CA TYR A 270 -10.18 -15.23 11.67
C TYR A 270 -9.28 -15.82 12.76
N LEU A 271 -8.03 -16.18 12.45
CA LEU A 271 -7.06 -16.59 13.47
C LEU A 271 -6.73 -15.45 14.42
N TRP A 272 -6.56 -14.23 13.91
CA TRP A 272 -6.41 -13.04 14.74
C TRP A 272 -7.68 -12.77 15.56
N LEU A 273 -8.84 -12.73 14.91
CA LEU A 273 -10.11 -12.44 15.56
C LEU A 273 -10.44 -13.46 16.66
N GLY A 274 -10.14 -14.74 16.44
CA GLY A 274 -10.37 -15.79 17.44
C GLY A 274 -9.41 -15.79 18.63
N ARG A 275 -8.34 -14.99 18.60
CA ARG A 275 -7.48 -14.76 19.76
C ARG A 275 -7.85 -13.47 20.49
N GLU A 276 -8.03 -12.40 19.73
CA GLU A 276 -8.17 -11.04 20.29
C GLU A 276 -9.63 -10.64 20.55
N HIS A 277 -10.59 -11.18 19.78
CA HIS A 277 -12.00 -10.79 19.79
C HIS A 277 -12.93 -12.00 19.51
N THR A 278 -12.78 -13.06 20.29
CA THR A 278 -13.48 -14.35 20.10
C THR A 278 -15.00 -14.17 20.01
N GLU A 279 -15.56 -13.21 20.73
CA GLU A 279 -16.97 -12.84 20.75
C GLU A 279 -17.51 -12.31 19.42
N LEU A 280 -16.63 -11.88 18.50
CA LEU A 280 -17.00 -11.34 17.19
C LEU A 280 -16.91 -12.38 16.06
N LEU A 281 -16.34 -13.56 16.33
CA LEU A 281 -16.20 -14.62 15.31
C LEU A 281 -17.52 -15.02 14.65
N PRO A 282 -18.63 -15.24 15.38
CA PRO A 282 -19.92 -15.60 14.75
C PRO A 282 -20.41 -14.53 13.76
N GLN A 283 -20.30 -13.26 14.12
CA GLN A 283 -20.75 -12.11 13.34
C GLN A 283 -19.92 -11.97 12.06
N TYR A 284 -18.60 -12.10 12.18
CA TYR A 284 -17.71 -12.07 11.03
C TYR A 284 -17.92 -13.26 10.10
N ARG A 285 -18.14 -14.48 10.63
CA ARG A 285 -18.50 -15.65 9.83
C ARG A 285 -19.83 -15.47 9.10
N ALA A 286 -20.82 -14.83 9.73
CA ALA A 286 -22.08 -14.50 9.08
C ALA A 286 -21.88 -13.48 7.94
N MET A 287 -21.09 -12.43 8.17
CA MET A 287 -20.85 -11.36 7.18
C MET A 287 -19.97 -11.81 6.00
N TYR A 288 -18.91 -12.57 6.28
CA TYR A 288 -17.85 -12.89 5.31
C TYR A 288 -17.76 -14.38 4.98
N GLY A 289 -18.60 -15.24 5.53
CA GLY A 289 -18.51 -16.69 5.31
C GLY A 289 -18.61 -17.09 3.83
N ARG A 290 -19.50 -16.45 3.07
CA ARG A 290 -19.78 -16.78 1.67
C ARG A 290 -19.20 -15.81 0.64
N GLY A 291 -18.59 -14.70 1.08
CA GLY A 291 -18.13 -13.63 0.20
C GLY A 291 -16.86 -12.95 0.70
N THR A 292 -16.31 -12.05 -0.11
CA THR A 292 -15.12 -11.26 0.26
C THR A 292 -15.49 -9.88 0.78
N TYR A 293 -16.61 -9.32 0.28
CA TYR A 293 -17.11 -8.02 0.67
C TYR A 293 -18.05 -8.12 1.87
N ALA A 294 -18.07 -7.04 2.66
CA ALA A 294 -19.15 -6.85 3.62
C ALA A 294 -20.52 -6.86 2.90
N PRO A 295 -21.58 -7.37 3.56
CA PRO A 295 -22.93 -7.39 3.01
C PRO A 295 -23.37 -6.02 2.47
N LYS A 296 -24.16 -6.00 1.40
CA LYS A 296 -24.60 -4.77 0.74
C LYS A 296 -25.35 -3.85 1.71
N GLU A 297 -26.12 -4.45 2.60
CA GLU A 297 -26.89 -3.80 3.66
C GLU A 297 -25.97 -3.09 4.64
N TYR A 298 -24.89 -3.75 5.08
CA TYR A 298 -23.87 -3.15 5.94
C TYR A 298 -23.20 -1.97 5.25
N ARG A 299 -22.82 -2.11 3.98
CA ARG A 299 -22.15 -1.01 3.25
C ARG A 299 -23.05 0.21 3.06
N ARG A 300 -24.34 0.01 2.74
CA ARG A 300 -25.34 1.09 2.70
C ARG A 300 -25.52 1.76 4.07
N TRP A 301 -25.56 0.96 5.13
CA TRP A 301 -25.65 1.46 6.51
C TRP A 301 -24.41 2.31 6.85
N LEU A 302 -23.22 1.85 6.50
CA LEU A 302 -21.96 2.56 6.72
C LEU A 302 -21.91 3.88 5.96
N ALA A 303 -22.32 3.88 4.69
CA ALA A 303 -22.41 5.10 3.89
C ALA A 303 -23.36 6.13 4.52
N THR A 304 -24.50 5.68 5.06
CA THR A 304 -25.46 6.55 5.77
C THR A 304 -24.89 7.13 7.06
N ARG A 305 -24.04 6.38 7.78
CA ARG A 305 -23.33 6.86 8.98
C ARG A 305 -22.27 7.90 8.69
N ILE A 306 -21.52 7.74 7.59
CA ILE A 306 -20.42 8.64 7.23
C ILE A 306 -20.93 9.93 6.56
N LYS A 307 -22.00 9.86 5.76
CA LYS A 307 -22.58 11.00 5.06
C LYS A 307 -22.79 12.26 5.93
N PRO A 308 -23.42 12.21 7.12
CA PRO A 308 -23.63 13.40 7.96
C PRO A 308 -22.34 13.91 8.62
N LEU A 309 -21.27 13.13 8.62
CA LEU A 309 -19.97 13.50 9.20
C LEU A 309 -19.04 14.18 8.17
N ARG A 310 -19.44 14.22 6.89
CA ARG A 310 -18.72 14.92 5.82
C ARG A 310 -18.91 16.44 5.94
N THR A 311 -18.09 17.09 6.75
CA THR A 311 -17.97 18.57 6.81
C THR A 311 -16.56 19.06 6.44
N LEU A 312 -15.77 18.20 5.78
CA LEU A 312 -14.49 18.57 5.19
C LEU A 312 -14.75 19.45 3.96
N ARG A 313 -14.51 20.76 4.09
CA ARG A 313 -14.62 21.83 3.07
C ARG A 313 -14.88 21.35 1.63
N ASP A 314 -16.13 21.47 1.19
CA ASP A 314 -16.43 21.85 -0.19
C ASP A 314 -16.06 23.34 -0.35
N SER A 315 -14.77 23.65 -0.53
CA SER A 315 -14.42 24.95 -1.13
C SER A 315 -14.47 24.77 -2.64
N GLU A 316 -15.29 25.58 -3.31
CA GLU A 316 -15.51 25.66 -4.76
C GLU A 316 -14.25 26.09 -5.55
N GLY A 317 -13.13 25.39 -5.35
CA GLY A 317 -11.99 25.37 -6.26
C GLY A 317 -12.04 24.05 -7.03
N GLU A 318 -11.95 24.12 -8.35
CA GLU A 318 -12.07 23.02 -9.30
C GLU A 318 -11.60 21.66 -8.76
N ARG A 319 -12.53 20.70 -8.70
CA ARG A 319 -12.29 19.33 -8.27
C ARG A 319 -11.26 18.67 -9.20
N ARG A 320 -9.98 18.73 -8.87
CA ARG A 320 -9.05 17.69 -9.32
C ARG A 320 -9.43 16.43 -8.58
N ALA A 321 -10.18 15.56 -9.24
CA ALA A 321 -10.21 14.16 -8.84
C ALA A 321 -8.75 13.72 -8.69
N PHE A 322 -8.40 13.09 -7.56
CA PHE A 322 -7.19 12.28 -7.47
C PHE A 322 -7.14 11.47 -8.78
N ALA A 323 -6.05 11.47 -9.54
CA ALA A 323 -5.90 10.82 -10.85
C ALA A 323 -5.92 9.29 -10.71
N GLY A 324 -6.88 8.79 -9.94
CA GLY A 324 -6.74 7.71 -8.98
C GLY A 324 -7.94 7.59 -8.00
N ALA A 325 -8.91 8.52 -7.99
CA ALA A 325 -10.21 8.37 -7.33
C ALA A 325 -11.23 9.35 -7.92
N ALA A 326 -12.14 8.83 -8.75
CA ALA A 326 -13.48 9.40 -8.75
C ALA A 326 -14.12 9.12 -7.38
N ILE A 327 -15.01 10.01 -6.97
CA ILE A 327 -15.98 9.96 -5.86
C ILE A 327 -15.46 10.03 -4.41
N ALA A 328 -15.72 11.18 -3.79
CA ALA A 328 -16.12 11.27 -2.39
C ALA A 328 -17.46 10.51 -2.20
N GLY A 329 -17.36 9.22 -1.93
CA GLY A 329 -18.44 8.25 -1.79
C GLY A 329 -17.84 6.84 -1.65
N GLU A 330 -18.62 5.87 -1.19
CA GLU A 330 -18.20 4.47 -1.08
C GLU A 330 -17.44 4.02 -2.34
N VAL A 331 -16.12 3.78 -2.23
CA VAL A 331 -15.32 3.33 -3.38
C VAL A 331 -15.77 1.91 -3.72
N PRO A 332 -16.36 1.66 -4.91
CA PRO A 332 -16.68 0.30 -5.33
C PRO A 332 -15.40 -0.51 -5.32
N GLY A 333 -15.47 -1.70 -4.72
CA GLY A 333 -14.35 -2.57 -4.34
C GLY A 333 -13.04 -2.39 -5.13
N VAL A 334 -11.97 -2.13 -4.39
CA VAL A 334 -10.56 -2.09 -4.85
C VAL A 334 -10.04 -3.48 -5.31
N ALA A 335 -10.93 -4.39 -5.73
CA ALA A 335 -10.60 -5.78 -6.05
C ALA A 335 -11.33 -6.30 -7.30
N GLY A 336 -11.35 -5.50 -8.37
CA GLY A 336 -11.47 -6.04 -9.74
C GLY A 336 -10.27 -6.92 -10.17
N LEU A 337 -9.29 -7.12 -9.28
CA LEU A 337 -8.04 -7.82 -9.54
C LEU A 337 -8.13 -9.36 -9.56
N MET A 338 -9.25 -10.00 -9.20
CA MET A 338 -9.25 -11.46 -8.97
C MET A 338 -10.33 -12.29 -9.69
N THR A 339 -11.16 -11.70 -10.55
CA THR A 339 -11.96 -12.50 -11.51
C THR A 339 -11.28 -12.65 -12.87
N LEU A 340 -10.16 -11.97 -13.11
CA LEU A 340 -9.35 -12.14 -14.30
C LEU A 340 -7.92 -12.37 -13.81
N GLY A 341 -7.47 -13.62 -13.91
CA GLY A 341 -6.16 -14.06 -13.43
C GLY A 341 -5.09 -13.01 -13.72
N VAL A 342 -4.50 -12.48 -12.64
CA VAL A 342 -3.27 -11.70 -12.73
C VAL A 342 -2.29 -12.59 -13.46
N GLN A 343 -2.04 -12.30 -14.74
CA GLN A 343 -1.05 -13.04 -15.47
C GLN A 343 0.28 -12.92 -14.71
N PRO A 344 1.01 -14.03 -14.55
CA PRO A 344 2.36 -13.98 -14.04
C PRO A 344 3.16 -13.14 -15.04
N THR A 345 3.35 -11.86 -14.76
CA THR A 345 4.36 -11.09 -15.48
C THR A 345 5.68 -11.67 -15.04
N LEU A 346 6.16 -12.57 -15.90
CA LEU A 346 7.50 -13.13 -15.99
C LEU A 346 8.54 -12.15 -15.41
N PHE A 347 9.01 -12.47 -14.20
CA PHE A 347 10.16 -11.94 -13.47
C PHE A 347 10.05 -10.54 -12.83
#